data_AF-A0A0L0MBJ0-F1
#
_entry.id   AF-A0A0L0MBJ0-F1
#
_cell.length_a   1.000
_cell.length_b   1.000
_cell.length_c   1.000
_cell.angle_alpha   90.00
_cell.angle_beta   90.00
_cell.angle_gamma   90.00
#
_symmetry.space_group_name_H-M   'P 1'
#
loop_
_entity.id
_entity.type
_entity.pdbx_description
1 polymer ?
#
loop_
_entity_poly.entity_id
_entity_poly.type
_entity_poly.pdbx_seq_one_letter_code
_entity_poly.pdbx_strand_id
1 'polypeptide(L)' 'MNDAIDPAMVAVLTQLWRAKQETPARAWSLAKLAKQADLPMSTLKRQLTSLTDAGLVETKDDEEGTGSA' A
#
# COMPACT_ATOMS: atom_id res chain seq x y z
N MET A 1 -2.90 -26.00 -6.47
CA MET A 1 -2.44 -24.73 -7.07
C MET A 1 -3.66 -23.87 -7.30
N ASN A 2 -3.89 -22.90 -6.42
CA ASN A 2 -4.79 -21.80 -6.70
C ASN A 2 -3.93 -20.55 -6.62
N ASP A 3 -3.07 -20.35 -7.63
CA ASP A 3 -2.12 -19.25 -7.74
C ASP A 3 -2.82 -17.93 -8.13
N ALA A 4 -4.06 -17.75 -7.69
CA ALA A 4 -4.75 -16.49 -7.81
C ALA A 4 -4.16 -15.55 -6.76
N ILE A 5 -3.33 -14.61 -7.21
CA ILE A 5 -2.88 -13.49 -6.36
C ILE A 5 -4.14 -12.76 -5.87
N ASP A 6 -4.21 -12.50 -4.56
CA ASP A 6 -5.30 -11.77 -3.92
C ASP A 6 -5.57 -10.45 -4.69
N PRO A 7 -6.79 -10.19 -5.19
CA PRO A 7 -7.12 -8.95 -5.88
C PRO A 7 -6.80 -7.70 -5.06
N ALA A 8 -6.91 -7.77 -3.73
CA ALA A 8 -6.53 -6.67 -2.85
C ALA A 8 -5.01 -6.40 -2.92
N MET A 9 -4.19 -7.45 -3.00
CA MET A 9 -2.73 -7.31 -3.18
C MET A 9 -2.41 -6.63 -4.52
N VAL A 10 -3.07 -7.05 -5.60
CA VAL A 10 -2.88 -6.45 -6.94
C VAL A 10 -3.28 -4.96 -6.93
N ALA A 11 -4.39 -4.62 -6.29
CA ALA A 11 -4.84 -3.23 -6.16
C ALA A 11 -3.81 -2.36 -5.43
N VAL A 12 -3.25 -2.84 -4.31
CA VAL A 12 -2.22 -2.11 -3.55
C VAL A 12 -0.95 -1.91 -4.36
N LEU A 13 -0.41 -2.96 -4.99
CA LEU A 13 0.78 -2.87 -5.84
C LEU A 13 0.59 -1.89 -7.01
N THR A 14 -0.59 -1.90 -7.62
CA THR A 14 -0.93 -0.98 -8.72
C THR A 14 -0.86 0.48 -8.25
N GLN A 15 -1.42 0.78 -7.07
CA GLN A 15 -1.41 2.14 -6.55
C GLN A 15 -0.04 2.58 -6.03
N LEU A 16 0.75 1.69 -5.44
CA LEU A 16 2.14 2.00 -5.06
C LEU A 16 3.00 2.31 -6.29
N TRP A 17 2.87 1.53 -7.35
CA TRP A 17 3.53 1.82 -8.62
C TRP A 17 3.11 3.18 -9.18
N ARG A 18 1.81 3.48 -9.16
CA ARG A 18 1.27 4.77 -9.59
C ARG A 18 1.79 5.93 -8.73
N ALA A 19 1.84 5.76 -7.42
CA ALA A 19 2.37 6.76 -6.49
C ALA A 19 3.83 7.12 -6.82
N LYS A 20 4.65 6.10 -7.09
CA LYS A 20 6.04 6.28 -7.52
C LYS A 20 6.16 7.05 -8.84
N GLN A 21 5.24 6.83 -9.79
CA GLN A 21 5.26 7.53 -11.07
C GLN A 21 4.75 8.97 -10.97
N GLU A 22 3.69 9.23 -10.20
CA GLU A 22 3.10 10.56 -10.06
C GLU A 22 3.94 11.47 -9.14
N THR A 23 4.57 10.91 -8.12
CA THR A 23 5.27 11.71 -7.11
C THR A 23 6.53 10.98 -6.61
N PRO A 24 7.57 10.80 -7.45
CA PRO A 24 8.74 10.00 -7.09
C PRO A 24 9.50 10.50 -5.85
N ALA A 25 9.36 11.79 -5.51
CA ALA A 25 10.01 12.41 -4.35
C ALA A 25 9.19 12.30 -3.05
N ARG A 26 7.94 11.82 -3.09
CA ARG A 26 7.05 11.83 -1.91
C ARG A 26 6.12 10.61 -1.87
N ALA A 27 6.30 9.79 -0.83
CA ALA A 27 5.38 8.70 -0.49
C ALA A 27 3.94 9.22 -0.31
N TRP A 28 2.96 8.41 -0.69
CA TRP A 28 1.56 8.75 -0.47
C TRP A 28 1.16 8.39 0.97
N SER A 29 0.22 9.16 1.54
CA SER A 29 -0.34 8.77 2.83
C SER A 29 -1.16 7.49 2.70
N LEU A 30 -1.25 6.71 3.78
CA LEU A 30 -2.06 5.47 3.78
C LEU A 30 -3.52 5.75 3.45
N ALA A 31 -4.07 6.88 3.91
CA ALA A 31 -5.44 7.29 3.58
C ALA A 31 -5.63 7.53 2.07
N LYS A 32 -4.64 8.14 1.41
CA LYS A 32 -4.68 8.33 -0.06
C LYS A 32 -4.58 6.98 -0.77
N LEU A 33 -3.68 6.10 -0.33
CA LEU A 33 -3.54 4.75 -0.90
C LEU A 33 -4.82 3.91 -0.74
N ALA A 34 -5.42 3.90 0.44
CA ALA A 34 -6.67 3.18 0.71
C ALA A 34 -7.79 3.64 -0.22
N LYS A 35 -7.92 4.96 -0.37
CA LYS A 35 -8.90 5.58 -1.26
C LYS A 35 -8.66 5.23 -2.74
N GLN A 36 -7.42 5.22 -3.19
CA GLN A 36 -7.09 4.90 -4.60
C GLN A 36 -7.19 3.41 -4.92
N ALA A 37 -6.91 2.55 -3.94
CA ALA A 37 -7.02 1.10 -4.08
C ALA A 37 -8.47 0.60 -3.89
N ASP A 38 -9.38 1.47 -3.46
CA ASP A 38 -10.76 1.14 -3.09
C ASP A 38 -10.83 0.04 -2.01
N LEU A 39 -9.98 0.17 -0.99
CA LEU A 39 -9.86 -0.81 0.09
C LEU A 39 -10.16 -0.18 1.45
N PRO A 40 -10.79 -0.95 2.37
CA PRO A 40 -10.81 -0.58 3.79
C PRO A 40 -9.38 -0.44 4.33
N MET A 41 -9.17 0.51 5.25
CA MET A 41 -7.86 0.78 5.83
C MET A 41 -7.23 -0.47 6.50
N SER A 42 -8.04 -1.31 7.15
CA SER A 42 -7.58 -2.56 7.76
C SER A 42 -7.05 -3.56 6.72
N THR A 43 -7.74 -3.69 5.59
CA THR A 43 -7.29 -4.52 4.45
C THR A 43 -6.00 -3.96 3.86
N LEU A 44 -5.93 -2.65 3.63
CA LEU A 44 -4.71 -2.00 3.13
C LEU A 44 -3.52 -2.30 4.07
N LYS A 45 -3.69 -2.05 5.38
CA LYS A 45 -2.63 -2.29 6.38
C LYS A 45 -2.16 -3.74 6.36
N ARG A 46 -3.07 -4.71 6.28
CA ARG A 46 -2.69 -6.14 6.19
C ARG A 46 -1.85 -6.45 4.96
N GLN A 47 -2.22 -5.93 3.79
CA GLN A 47 -1.44 -6.14 2.57
C GLN A 47 -0.08 -5.44 2.65
N LEU A 48 -0.04 -4.21 3.16
CA LEU A 48 1.22 -3.48 3.36
C LEU A 48 2.14 -4.18 4.34
N THR A 49 1.66 -4.70 5.48
CA THR A 49 2.46 -5.52 6.39
C THR A 49 3.05 -6.73 5.66
N SER A 50 2.23 -7.44 4.85
CA SER A 50 2.71 -8.59 4.08
C SER A 50 3.79 -8.21 3.06
N LEU A 51 3.68 -7.02 2.44
CA LEU A 51 4.68 -6.50 1.50
C LEU A 51 5.95 -6.01 2.20
N THR A 52 5.83 -5.39 3.37
CA THR A 52 6.95 -4.97 4.22
C THR A 52 7.72 -6.19 4.74
N ASP A 53 7.02 -7.22 5.21
CA ASP A 53 7.62 -8.48 5.67
C ASP A 53 8.36 -9.21 4.53
N ALA A 54 7.90 -9.05 3.29
CA ALA A 54 8.57 -9.55 2.08
C ALA A 54 9.72 -8.64 1.59
N GLY A 55 9.95 -7.49 2.23
CA GLY A 55 10.98 -6.51 1.84
C GLY A 55 10.68 -5.76 0.54
N LEU A 56 9.41 -5.71 0.11
CA LEU A 56 9.01 -5.09 -1.17
C LEU A 56 8.65 -3.60 -1.02
N VAL A 57 8.20 -3.19 0.16
CA VAL A 57 7.72 -1.83 0.45
C VAL A 57 8.21 -1.37 1.82
N GLU A 58 8.53 -0.10 1.95
CA GLU A 58 8.78 0.54 3.24
C GLU A 58 7.56 1.35 3.65
N THR A 59 6.97 1.03 4.80
CA THR A 59 5.92 1.85 5.41
C THR A 59 6.50 2.67 6.54
N LYS A 60 6.25 3.98 6.54
CA LYS A 60 6.56 4.85 7.68
C LYS A 60 5.29 5.13 8.45
N ASP A 61 5.25 4.79 9.72
CA ASP A 61 4.24 5.31 10.63
C ASP A 61 4.66 6.70 11.07
N ASP A 62 3.76 7.67 10.95
CA ASP A 62 3.90 8.97 11.61
C ASP A 62 3.25 8.90 12.99
N GLU A 63 3.68 9.76 13.92
CA GLU A 63 3.17 9.81 15.29
C GLU A 63 1.66 10.13 15.36
N GLU A 64 1.07 10.60 14.26
CA GLU A 64 -0.37 10.87 14.10
C GLU A 64 -1.17 9.66 13.57
N GLY A 65 -0.51 8.55 13.21
CA GLY A 65 -1.15 7.30 12.78
C GLY A 65 -1.69 7.29 11.35
N THR A 66 -1.32 8.28 10.54
CA THR A 66 -1.70 8.44 9.13
C THR A 66 -0.80 7.71 8.14
N GLY A 67 0.44 7.40 8.51
CA GLY A 67 1.43 6.59 7.78
C GLY A 67 1.67 6.94 6.30
N SER A 68 2.77 6.44 5.72
CA SER A 68 3.03 6.57 4.28
C SER A 68 3.74 5.36 3.69
N ALA A 69 3.49 5.10 2.40
CA ALA A 69 4.08 4.03 1.63
C ALA A 69 4.32 4.46 0.17
#